data_AF-A0A2V6JDJ0-F1
#
_entry.id   AF-A0A2V6JDJ0-F1
#
_cell.length_a   1.000
_cell.length_b   1.000
_cell.length_c   1.000
_cell.angle_alpha   90.00
_cell.angle_beta   90.00
_cell.angle_gamma   90.00
#
_symmetry.space_group_name_H-M   'P 1'
#
loop_
_entity.id
_entity.type
_entity.pdbx_description
1 polymer ?
#
loop_
_entity_poly.entity_id
_entity_poly.type
_entity_poly.pdbx_seq_one_letter_code
_entity_poly.pdbx_strand_id
1 'polypeptide(L)' 'MRAAFSEHQIVKLKADWTNGDPAITKLLKQFGRPGVPLYVLYPGGTAQPYVFPELLTKNIVLEKLETVNRNIASQ' A
#
# COMPACT_ATOMS: atom_id res chain seq x y z
N MET A 1 -0.49 15.04 -3.78
CA MET A 1 -0.41 13.81 -2.96
C MET A 1 -1.30 13.90 -1.74
N ARG A 2 -1.12 14.85 -0.79
CA ARG A 2 -2.05 14.95 0.37
C ARG A 2 -3.52 15.10 -0.03
N ALA A 3 -3.83 15.89 -1.06
CA ALA A 3 -5.18 16.03 -1.60
C ALA A 3 -5.75 14.67 -2.09
N ALA A 4 -5.11 14.02 -3.06
CA ALA A 4 -5.53 12.72 -3.56
C ALA A 4 -5.77 11.65 -2.47
N PHE A 5 -4.91 11.57 -1.44
CA PHE A 5 -5.12 10.60 -0.35
C PHE A 5 -6.36 10.94 0.48
N SER A 6 -6.62 12.22 0.72
CA SER A 6 -7.82 12.68 1.45
C SER A 6 -9.08 12.50 0.61
N GLU A 7 -9.01 12.81 -0.68
CA GLU A 7 -10.12 12.69 -1.63
C GLU A 7 -10.55 11.22 -1.83
N HIS A 8 -9.60 10.28 -1.75
CA HIS A 8 -9.86 8.85 -1.89
C HIS A 8 -9.98 8.11 -0.53
N GLN A 9 -10.16 8.83 0.57
CA GLN A 9 -10.30 8.27 1.94
C GLN A 9 -9.20 7.27 2.33
N ILE A 10 -7.95 7.52 1.90
CA ILE A 10 -6.83 6.61 2.12
C ILE A 10 -6.15 6.91 3.43
N VAL A 11 -6.15 5.93 4.34
CA VAL A 11 -5.38 5.96 5.58
C VAL A 11 -3.95 5.55 5.30
N LYS A 12 -2.99 6.40 5.67
CA LYS A 12 -1.57 6.08 5.58
C LYS A 12 -1.11 5.38 6.86
N LEU A 13 -0.58 4.18 6.73
CA LEU A 13 0.09 3.47 7.81
C LEU A 13 1.59 3.42 7.52
N LYS A 14 2.42 3.78 8.50
CA LYS A 14 3.87 3.68 8.43
C LYS A 14 4.34 2.76 9.56
N ALA A 15 5.10 1.73 9.21
CA ALA A 15 5.77 0.86 10.16
C ALA A 15 7.28 1.11 10.09
N ASP A 16 7.93 1.22 11.24
CA ASP A 16 9.37 1.40 11.35
C ASP A 16 10.05 0.05 11.60
N TRP A 17 10.99 -0.33 10.73
CA TRP A 17 11.69 -1.63 10.78
C TRP A 17 13.16 -1.49 11.24
N THR A 18 13.50 -0.44 11.98
CA THR A 18 14.91 -0.21 12.41
C THR A 18 15.44 -1.32 13.31
N ASN A 19 14.61 -1.91 14.18
CA ASN A 19 15.03 -2.93 15.15
C ASN A 19 14.70 -4.37 14.71
N GLY A 20 14.30 -4.59 13.46
CA GLY A 20 13.97 -5.93 12.98
C GLY A 20 12.76 -6.55 13.68
N ASP A 21 11.73 -5.74 13.95
CA ASP A 21 10.53 -6.19 14.68
C ASP A 21 9.98 -7.51 14.06
N PRO A 22 9.76 -8.57 14.87
CA PRO A 22 9.36 -9.88 14.37
C PRO A 22 7.97 -9.88 13.73
N ALA A 23 7.05 -9.01 14.15
CA ALA A 23 5.73 -8.87 13.53
C ALA A 23 5.85 -8.22 12.14
N ILE A 24 6.67 -7.18 12.00
CA ILE A 24 6.96 -6.55 10.71
C ILE A 24 7.68 -7.55 9.79
N THR A 25 8.65 -8.31 10.32
CA THR A 25 9.40 -9.33 9.58
C THR A 25 8.49 -10.44 9.06
N LYS A 26 7.49 -10.87 9.85
CA LYS A 26 6.49 -11.85 9.41
C LYS A 26 5.65 -11.31 8.26
N LEU A 27 5.22 -10.05 8.35
CA LEU A 27 4.46 -9.38 7.28
C LEU A 27 5.29 -9.24 6.00
N LEU A 28 6.54 -8.78 6.10
CA LEU A 28 7.50 -8.68 5.00
C LEU A 28 7.65 -10.02 4.27
N LYS A 29 7.80 -11.13 5.02
CA LYS A 29 7.85 -12.49 4.45
C LYS A 29 6.56 -12.90 3.74
N GLN A 30 5.39 -12.52 4.24
CA GLN A 30 4.10 -12.83 3.57
C GLN A 30 4.02 -12.21 2.17
N PHE A 31 4.62 -11.04 1.98
CA PHE A 31 4.71 -10.38 0.68
C PHE A 31 5.89 -10.85 -0.17
N GLY A 32 6.65 -11.86 0.28
CA GLY A 32 7.84 -12.36 -0.43
C GLY A 32 9.00 -11.37 -0.46
N ARG A 33 8.96 -10.31 0.35
CA ARG A 33 10.01 -9.27 0.40
C ARG A 33 10.62 -9.23 1.80
N PRO A 34 11.75 -9.90 2.05
CA PRO A 34 12.33 -10.00 3.40
C PRO A 34 12.98 -8.70 3.92
N GLY A 35 12.82 -7.56 3.24
CA GLY A 35 13.44 -6.29 3.61
C GLY A 35 12.59 -5.07 3.23
N VAL A 36 13.04 -3.91 3.69
CA VAL A 36 12.45 -2.59 3.37
C VAL A 36 13.19 -1.94 2.19
N PRO A 37 12.55 -1.04 1.42
CA PRO A 37 11.17 -0.55 1.57
C PRO A 37 10.10 -1.50 0.98
N LEU A 38 8.98 -1.62 1.69
CA LEU A 38 7.76 -2.27 1.20
C LEU A 38 6.59 -1.28 1.24
N TYR A 39 5.91 -1.10 0.11
CA TYR A 39 4.71 -0.29 0.02
C TYR A 39 3.55 -1.16 -0.44
N VAL A 40 2.44 -1.12 0.29
CA VAL A 40 1.24 -1.93 0.03
C VAL A 40 0.01 -1.03 0.07
N LEU A 41 -0.87 -1.19 -0.92
CA LEU A 41 -2.20 -0.59 -0.94
C LEU A 41 -3.23 -1.67 -0.65
N TYR A 42 -3.98 -1.49 0.43
CA TYR A 42 -5.13 -2.33 0.75
C TYR A 42 -6.40 -1.67 0.18
N PRO A 43 -7.00 -2.23 -0.88
CA PRO A 43 -8.35 -1.82 -1.27
C PRO A 43 -9.33 -2.21 -0.16
N GLY A 44 -10.38 -1.40 0.04
CA GLY A 44 -11.44 -1.74 1.00
C GLY A 44 -12.14 -3.06 0.65
N GLY A 45 -12.72 -3.71 1.66
CA GLY A 45 -13.46 -4.97 1.49
C GLY A 45 -12.55 -6.21 1.46
N THR A 46 -12.88 -7.19 0.60
CA THR A 46 -12.18 -8.48 0.49
C THR A 46 -11.15 -8.55 -0.63
N ALA A 47 -10.86 -7.41 -1.28
CA ALA A 47 -9.94 -7.36 -2.40
C ALA A 47 -8.48 -7.54 -1.94
N GLN A 48 -7.69 -8.22 -2.78
CA GLN A 48 -6.30 -8.52 -2.44
C GLN A 48 -5.44 -7.24 -2.39
N PRO A 49 -4.50 -7.14 -1.45
CA PRO A 49 -3.59 -6.01 -1.38
C PRO A 49 -2.70 -5.93 -2.61
N TYR A 50 -2.47 -4.72 -3.09
CA TYR A 50 -1.52 -4.46 -4.16
C TYR A 50 -0.16 -4.07 -3.59
N VAL A 51 0.88 -4.81 -3.99
CA VAL A 51 2.28 -4.52 -3.63
C VAL A 51 2.89 -3.66 -4.72
N PHE A 52 3.42 -2.49 -4.35
CA PHE A 52 4.10 -1.61 -5.29
C PHE A 52 5.51 -2.13 -5.64
N PRO A 53 6.05 -1.71 -6.80
CA PRO A 53 7.48 -1.90 -7.10
C PRO A 53 8.37 -1.18 -6.08
N GLU A 54 9.65 -1.59 -6.01
CA GLU A 54 10.63 -0.95 -5.12
C GLU A 54 10.85 0.53 -5.47
N LEU A 55 10.88 0.85 -6.78
CA LEU A 55 10.93 2.23 -7.24
C LEU A 55 9.52 2.82 -7.26
N LEU A 56 9.19 3.55 -6.19
CA LEU A 56 7.92 4.24 -6.08
C LEU A 56 7.97 5.58 -6.81
N THR A 57 7.15 5.73 -7.85
CA THR A 57 6.95 7.03 -8.53
C THR A 57 5.57 7.59 -8.22
N LYS A 58 5.45 8.93 -8.28
CA LYS A 58 4.17 9.61 -8.04
C LYS A 58 3.07 9.13 -8.99
N ASN A 59 3.41 8.89 -10.26
CA ASN A 59 2.44 8.43 -11.26
C ASN A 59 1.90 7.03 -10.93
N ILE A 60 2.77 6.08 -10.55
CA ILE A 60 2.35 4.71 -10.20
C ILE A 60 1.38 4.74 -9.02
N VAL A 61 1.64 5.58 -8.01
CA VAL A 61 0.73 5.74 -6.88
C VAL A 61 -0.62 6.27 -7.36
N LEU A 62 -0.63 7.41 -8.06
CA LEU A 62 -1.88 8.06 -8.50
C LEU A 62 -2.74 7.15 -9.41
N GLU A 63 -2.13 6.50 -10.40
CA GLU A 63 -2.81 5.56 -11.30
C GLU A 63 -3.49 4.43 -10.51
N LYS A 64 -2.80 3.92 -9.48
CA LYS A 64 -3.36 2.84 -8.67
C LYS A 64 -4.49 3.31 -7.76
N LEU A 65 -4.40 4.53 -7.22
CA LEU A 65 -5.47 5.12 -6.41
C LEU A 65 -6.74 5.32 -7.23
N GLU A 66 -6.62 5.83 -8.46
CA GLU A 66 -7.76 6.00 -9.37
C GLU A 66 -8.42 4.66 -9.72
N THR A 67 -7.60 3.62 -9.94
CA THR A 67 -8.09 2.28 -10.28
C THR A 67 -8.84 1.63 -9.12
N VAL A 68 -8.32 1.73 -7.89
CA VAL A 68 -9.00 1.18 -6.71
C VAL A 68 -10.34 1.88 -6.47
N ASN A 69 -10.41 3.20 -6.63
CA ASN A 69 -11.65 3.95 -6.45
C ASN A 69 -12.77 3.50 -7.42
N ARG A 70 -12.44 3.25 -8.70
CA ARG A 70 -13.43 2.75 -9.67
C ARG A 70 -14.01 1.40 -9.26
N ASN A 71 -13.20 0.51 -8.70
CA ASN A 71 -13.66 -0.82 -8.28
C ASN A 71 -14.56 -0.75 -7.06
N ILE A 72 -14.31 0.15 -6.11
CA ILE A 72 -15.19 0.35 -4.93
C ILE A 72 -16.51 1.02 -5.33
N ALA A 73 -16.48 2.02 -6.22
CA ALA A 73 -17.68 2.72 -6.67
C ALA A 73 -18.59 1.88 -7.61
N SER A 74 -18.07 0.76 -8.14
CA SER A 74 -18.81 -0.16 -9.01
C SER A 74 -19.34 -1.39 -8.26
N GLN A 75 -19.20 -1.44 -6.92
CA GLN A 75 -19.66 -2.53 -6.05
C GLN A 75 -20.83 -2.10 -5.17
#